data_AF-A0A0B1TCW0-F1
#
_entry.id   AF-A0A0B1TCW0-F1
#
_cell.length_a   1.000
_cell.length_b   1.000
_cell.length_c   1.000
_cell.angle_alpha   90.00
_cell.angle_beta   90.00
_cell.angle_gamma   90.00
#
_symmetry.space_group_name_H-M   'P 1'
#
loop_
_entity.id
_entity.type
_entity.pdbx_description
1 polymer ?
#
loop_
_entity_poly.entity_id
_entity_poly.type
_entity_poly.pdbx_seq_one_letter_code
_entity_poly.pdbx_strand_id
1 'polypeptide(L)'
;MPNKCWSRLAISCACDLLPDQRTRASILQLYHSMDQGTSKEVLRTDSVDKGEETISKALQGSRKKKRDKVSAYERAKKVYEEIQEEKRKERLLRKQEREQRQIATEKYEKTKRKANKMFRKRSKKGQPNLGAQVEILLEKIQQRMK
;
A
#
# COMPACT_ATOMS: atom_id res chain seq x y z
N MET A 1 28.36 10.53 3.49
CA MET A 1 27.18 11.04 4.22
C MET A 1 26.44 12.05 3.35
N PRO A 2 25.34 11.68 2.67
CA PRO A 2 24.52 12.62 1.90
C PRO A 2 23.49 13.34 2.80
N ASN A 3 23.24 14.61 2.50
CA ASN A 3 22.60 15.55 3.43
C ASN A 3 21.06 15.48 3.42
N LYS A 4 20.46 15.28 4.60
CA LYS A 4 18.99 15.19 4.80
C LYS A 4 18.20 16.48 4.50
N CYS A 5 18.85 17.59 4.12
CA CYS A 5 18.18 18.85 3.78
C CYS A 5 17.43 18.82 2.44
N TRP A 6 17.87 18.02 1.47
CA TRP A 6 17.37 18.09 0.09
C TRP A 6 15.98 17.46 -0.08
N SER A 7 15.65 16.44 0.72
CA SER A 7 14.33 15.79 0.67
C SER A 7 13.21 16.70 1.17
N ARG A 8 13.45 17.54 2.19
CA ARG A 8 12.41 18.41 2.76
C ARG A 8 12.05 19.58 1.84
N LEU A 9 13.02 20.11 1.08
CA LEU A 9 12.76 21.17 0.09
C LEU A 9 11.96 20.66 -1.12
N ALA A 10 12.29 19.47 -1.63
CA ALA A 10 11.63 18.89 -2.81
C ALA A 10 10.13 18.62 -2.57
N ILE A 11 9.74 18.22 -1.35
CA ILE A 11 8.35 17.93 -0.99
C ILE A 11 7.48 19.19 -0.94
N SER A 12 8.04 20.32 -0.48
CA SER A 12 7.32 21.60 -0.43
C SER A 12 6.81 22.04 -1.80
N CYS A 13 7.58 21.80 -2.87
CA CYS A 13 7.25 22.23 -4.22
C CYS A 13 6.18 21.34 -4.91
N ALA A 14 5.90 20.15 -4.37
CA ALA A 14 4.94 19.21 -4.94
C ALA A 14 3.50 19.39 -4.41
N CYS A 15 3.33 20.06 -3.25
CA CYS A 15 2.01 20.27 -2.66
C CYS A 15 1.12 21.21 -3.48
N ASP A 16 1.69 22.19 -4.19
CA ASP A 16 0.93 23.31 -4.76
C ASP A 16 0.19 23.03 -6.07
N LEU A 17 0.30 21.80 -6.60
CA LEU A 17 -0.40 21.37 -7.82
C LEU A 17 -1.65 20.49 -7.58
N LEU A 18 -2.18 20.40 -6.35
CA LEU A 18 -3.47 19.75 -6.07
C LEU A 18 -4.54 20.72 -5.51
N PRO A 19 -5.82 20.60 -5.95
CA PRO A 19 -6.76 21.72 -5.99
C PRO A 19 -7.74 21.84 -4.81
N ASP A 20 -7.58 21.06 -3.73
CA ASP A 20 -8.44 21.13 -2.55
C ASP A 20 -7.66 20.89 -1.24
N GLN A 21 -7.90 21.73 -0.23
CA GLN A 21 -7.27 21.64 1.09
C GLN A 21 -7.65 20.34 1.82
N ARG A 22 -8.87 19.84 1.59
CA ARG A 22 -9.41 18.68 2.31
C ARG A 22 -8.68 17.37 1.96
N THR A 23 -8.21 17.24 0.72
CA THR A 23 -7.41 16.09 0.27
C THR A 23 -5.94 16.19 0.69
N ARG A 24 -5.36 17.41 0.82
CA ARG A 24 -4.02 17.58 1.39
C ARG A 24 -3.96 17.06 2.83
N ALA A 25 -4.96 17.39 3.66
CA ALA A 25 -5.02 16.97 5.05
C ALA A 25 -5.10 15.43 5.22
N SER A 26 -5.96 14.74 4.48
CA SER A 26 -6.08 13.27 4.61
C SER A 26 -4.84 12.52 4.12
N ILE A 27 -4.17 13.01 3.07
CA ILE A 27 -2.92 12.43 2.58
C ILE A 27 -1.79 12.60 3.61
N LEU A 28 -1.68 13.78 4.25
CA LEU A 28 -0.67 14.04 5.29
C LEU A 28 -0.90 13.22 6.56
N GLN A 29 -2.16 12.96 6.93
CA GLN A 29 -2.51 12.04 8.02
C GLN A 29 -2.09 10.60 7.70
N LEU A 30 -2.40 10.12 6.49
CA LEU A 30 -2.03 8.77 6.06
C LEU A 30 -0.50 8.58 5.99
N TYR A 31 0.24 9.62 5.62
CA TYR A 31 1.71 9.61 5.62
C TYR A 31 2.30 9.55 7.05
N HIS A 32 1.74 10.29 8.01
CA HIS A 32 2.16 10.21 9.42
C HIS A 32 1.91 8.83 10.04
N SER A 33 0.83 8.14 9.65
CA SER A 33 0.57 6.76 10.07
C SER A 33 1.57 5.76 9.46
N MET A 34 2.09 6.01 8.26
CA MET A 34 3.10 5.15 7.62
C MET A 34 4.49 5.27 8.26
N ASP A 35 4.91 6.45 8.70
CA ASP A 35 6.23 6.66 9.33
C ASP A 35 6.35 6.00 10.72
N GLN A 36 5.24 5.76 11.42
CA GLN A 36 5.25 5.10 12.75
C GLN A 36 5.45 3.58 12.67
N GLY A 37 5.19 2.95 11.52
CA GLY A 37 5.18 1.48 11.36
C GLY A 37 6.51 0.83 10.98
N THR A 38 7.61 1.58 10.84
CA THR A 38 8.87 1.05 10.26
C THR A 38 10.09 1.08 11.19
N SER A 39 9.91 1.42 12.47
CA SER A 39 11.01 1.49 13.44
C SER A 39 10.93 0.37 14.49
N LYS A 40 11.70 -0.71 14.22
CA LYS A 40 12.09 -1.79 15.15
C LYS A 40 10.99 -2.72 15.66
N GLU A 41 10.86 -3.87 14.99
CA GLU A 41 10.75 -5.20 15.63
C GLU A 41 11.42 -6.21 14.67
N VAL A 42 12.76 -6.17 14.59
CA VAL A 42 13.52 -7.36 14.19
C VAL A 42 13.72 -8.14 15.49
N LEU A 43 12.74 -8.95 15.85
CA LEU A 43 12.87 -9.86 16.98
C LEU A 43 13.86 -10.97 16.60
N ARG A 44 15.14 -10.69 16.83
CA ARG A 44 16.20 -11.70 16.87
C ARG A 44 15.83 -12.73 17.92
N THR A 45 15.49 -13.94 17.50
CA THR A 45 15.49 -15.11 18.37
C THR A 45 16.93 -15.60 18.57
N ASP A 46 17.78 -14.78 19.19
CA ASP A 46 19.11 -15.19 19.63
C ASP A 46 18.99 -15.75 21.06
N SER A 47 19.37 -17.02 21.22
CA SER A 47 19.30 -17.72 22.50
C SER A 47 20.47 -17.32 23.39
N VAL A 48 20.20 -16.96 24.66
CA VAL A 48 21.25 -16.79 25.68
C VAL A 48 20.87 -17.60 26.91
N ASP A 49 21.48 -18.78 27.02
CA ASP A 49 21.55 -19.56 28.24
C ASP A 49 22.57 -18.90 29.19
N LYS A 50 22.14 -18.57 30.42
CA LYS A 50 23.01 -18.31 31.57
C LYS A 50 22.26 -18.63 32.87
N GLY A 51 22.80 -19.53 33.70
CA GLY A 51 22.60 -19.45 35.15
C GLY A 51 23.59 -18.45 35.77
N GLU A 52 23.84 -18.43 37.08
CA GLU A 52 23.37 -19.27 38.20
C GLU A 52 23.20 -18.37 39.47
N GLU A 53 22.61 -18.76 40.61
CA GLU A 53 22.01 -20.01 41.09
C GLU A 53 20.82 -19.69 42.03
N THR A 54 19.81 -20.56 42.12
CA THR A 54 19.03 -20.72 43.36
C THR A 54 18.59 -22.17 43.60
N ILE A 55 19.18 -22.74 44.64
CA ILE A 55 18.63 -23.74 45.55
C ILE A 55 18.48 -25.15 44.97
N SER A 56 19.59 -25.86 45.11
CA SER A 56 19.70 -27.32 45.20
C SER A 56 18.77 -27.95 46.28
N LYS A 57 17.50 -28.23 45.93
CA LYS A 57 16.62 -29.19 46.66
C LYS A 57 15.34 -29.61 45.92
N ALA A 58 15.48 -30.40 44.84
CA ALA A 58 14.35 -31.14 44.23
C ALA A 58 14.79 -32.41 43.46
N LEU A 59 15.71 -33.20 44.05
CA LEU A 59 16.18 -34.48 43.48
C LEU A 59 15.17 -35.62 43.70
N GLN A 60 13.95 -35.54 43.12
CA GLN A 60 13.08 -36.72 43.01
C GLN A 60 12.31 -36.79 41.68
N GLY A 61 12.53 -37.88 40.93
CA GLY A 61 11.49 -38.50 40.11
C GLY A 61 11.00 -37.77 38.86
N SER A 62 11.85 -37.50 37.86
CA SER A 62 11.34 -37.27 36.49
C SER A 62 12.12 -38.04 35.42
N ARG A 63 11.63 -39.25 35.08
CA ARG A 63 11.89 -39.86 33.77
C ARG A 63 11.18 -39.03 32.70
N LYS A 64 11.72 -37.86 32.39
CA LYS A 64 11.22 -36.98 31.31
C LYS A 64 11.30 -37.77 30.01
N LYS A 65 10.15 -38.24 29.51
CA LYS A 65 10.03 -38.84 28.17
C LYS A 65 10.76 -37.91 27.20
N LYS A 66 11.78 -38.42 26.49
CA LYS A 66 12.37 -37.71 25.36
C LYS A 66 11.24 -37.55 24.33
N ARG A 67 10.57 -36.39 24.36
CA ARG A 67 9.69 -35.98 23.27
C ARG A 67 10.61 -35.78 22.07
N ASP A 68 10.34 -36.50 20.99
CA ASP A 68 11.14 -36.39 19.77
C ASP A 68 11.07 -34.94 19.27
N LYS A 69 12.18 -34.22 19.48
CA LYS A 69 12.30 -32.84 19.07
C LYS A 69 12.43 -32.85 17.56
N VAL A 70 11.37 -32.43 16.86
CA VAL A 70 11.38 -32.06 15.43
C VAL A 70 12.72 -31.40 15.10
N SER A 71 13.37 -31.82 14.02
CA SER A 71 14.69 -31.31 13.66
C SER A 71 14.65 -29.79 13.44
N ALA A 72 15.74 -29.09 13.74
CA ALA A 72 15.85 -27.67 13.45
C ALA A 72 15.65 -27.39 11.94
N TYR A 73 16.10 -28.32 11.10
CA TYR A 73 15.88 -28.31 9.65
C TYR A 73 14.39 -28.40 9.27
N GLU A 74 13.63 -29.29 9.91
CA GLU A 74 12.20 -29.46 9.64
C GLU A 74 11.38 -28.23 10.07
N ARG A 75 11.76 -27.57 11.18
CA ARG A 75 11.19 -26.28 11.56
C ARG A 75 11.51 -25.20 10.53
N ALA A 76 12.77 -25.07 10.12
CA ALA A 76 13.19 -24.08 9.12
C ALA A 76 12.49 -24.29 7.76
N LYS A 77 12.30 -25.55 7.34
CA LYS A 77 11.58 -25.89 6.11
C LYS A 77 10.11 -25.43 6.15
N LYS A 78 9.38 -25.69 7.24
CA LYS A 78 7.99 -25.24 7.40
C LYS A 78 7.85 -23.72 7.34
N VAL A 79 8.68 -23.00 8.11
CA VAL A 79 8.71 -21.53 8.09
C VAL A 79 9.03 -20.98 6.70
N TYR A 80 9.94 -21.62 5.96
CA TYR A 80 10.22 -21.24 4.57
C TYR A 80 9.00 -21.44 3.65
N GLU A 81 8.29 -22.57 3.76
CA GLU A 81 7.09 -22.87 2.98
C GLU A 81 5.95 -21.88 3.28
N GLU A 82 5.72 -21.56 4.55
CA GLU A 82 4.77 -20.54 5.04
C GLU A 82 5.09 -19.15 4.43
N ILE A 83 6.34 -18.68 4.54
CA ILE A 83 6.78 -17.40 3.97
C ILE A 83 6.62 -17.37 2.44
N GLN A 84 6.82 -18.49 1.74
CA GLN A 84 6.60 -18.57 0.29
C GLN A 84 5.11 -18.55 -0.08
N GLU A 85 4.23 -19.07 0.77
CA GLU A 85 2.78 -18.92 0.61
C GLU A 85 2.30 -17.49 0.83
N GLU A 86 2.74 -16.84 1.91
CA GLU A 86 2.41 -15.45 2.19
C GLU A 86 2.85 -14.53 1.06
N LYS A 87 4.09 -14.67 0.58
CA LYS A 87 4.60 -13.93 -0.59
C LYS A 87 3.79 -14.19 -1.86
N ARG A 88 3.27 -15.42 -2.07
CA ARG A 88 2.36 -15.71 -3.20
C ARG A 88 1.02 -15.00 -3.03
N LYS A 89 0.40 -15.09 -1.85
CA LYS A 89 -0.89 -14.44 -1.52
C LYS A 89 -0.78 -12.91 -1.67
N GLU A 90 0.25 -12.29 -1.09
CA GLU A 90 0.54 -10.86 -1.18
C GLU A 90 0.76 -10.39 -2.64
N ARG A 91 1.51 -11.16 -3.45
CA ARG A 91 1.70 -10.87 -4.88
C ARG A 91 0.39 -10.91 -5.67
N LEU A 92 -0.52 -11.82 -5.35
CA LEU A 92 -1.82 -11.92 -6.02
C LEU A 92 -2.72 -10.73 -5.65
N LEU A 93 -2.82 -10.39 -4.36
CA LEU A 93 -3.58 -9.21 -3.89
C LEU A 93 -3.06 -7.91 -4.54
N ARG A 94 -1.74 -7.71 -4.55
CA ARG A 94 -1.11 -6.55 -5.22
C ARG A 94 -1.34 -6.50 -6.73
N LYS A 95 -1.50 -7.64 -7.40
CA LYS A 95 -1.87 -7.66 -8.84
C LYS A 95 -3.31 -7.22 -9.03
N GLN A 96 -4.25 -7.80 -8.26
CA GLN A 96 -5.67 -7.44 -8.32
C GLN A 96 -5.90 -5.95 -8.03
N GLU A 97 -5.24 -5.39 -7.02
CA GLU A 97 -5.30 -3.95 -6.71
C GLU A 97 -4.80 -3.08 -7.88
N ARG A 98 -3.67 -3.46 -8.50
CA ARG A 98 -3.13 -2.76 -9.67
C ARG A 98 -4.07 -2.83 -10.86
N GLU A 99 -4.64 -3.99 -11.13
CA GLU A 99 -5.61 -4.21 -12.21
C GLU A 99 -6.88 -3.36 -12.00
N GLN A 100 -7.45 -3.37 -10.79
CA GLN A 100 -8.59 -2.51 -10.43
C GLN A 100 -8.26 -1.02 -10.61
N ARG A 101 -7.09 -0.57 -10.15
CA ARG A 101 -6.62 0.82 -10.31
C ARG A 101 -6.41 1.18 -11.79
N GLN A 102 -5.85 0.27 -12.60
CA GLN A 102 -5.69 0.45 -14.04
C GLN A 102 -7.05 0.57 -14.74
N ILE A 103 -7.99 -0.33 -14.44
CA ILE A 103 -9.36 -0.30 -14.99
C ILE A 103 -10.06 1.01 -14.64
N ALA A 104 -9.95 1.50 -13.40
CA ALA A 104 -10.52 2.78 -12.99
C ALA A 104 -9.87 3.96 -13.72
N THR A 105 -8.54 3.96 -13.84
CA THR A 105 -7.76 4.99 -14.55
C THR A 105 -8.11 5.02 -16.04
N GLU A 106 -8.15 3.86 -16.70
CA GLU A 106 -8.55 3.74 -18.10
C GLU A 106 -9.98 4.22 -18.36
N LYS A 107 -10.93 3.89 -17.47
CA LYS A 107 -12.32 4.36 -17.57
C LYS A 107 -12.36 5.89 -17.52
N TYR A 108 -11.67 6.50 -16.55
CA TYR A 108 -11.55 7.96 -16.42
C TYR A 108 -10.86 8.59 -17.64
N GLU A 109 -9.77 8.00 -18.14
CA GLU A 109 -9.10 8.52 -19.33
C GLU A 109 -9.96 8.41 -20.59
N LYS A 110 -10.68 7.29 -20.79
CA LYS A 110 -11.58 7.10 -21.92
C LYS A 110 -12.70 8.16 -21.92
N THR A 111 -13.31 8.45 -20.77
CA THR A 111 -14.33 9.52 -20.68
C THR A 111 -13.72 10.92 -20.82
N LYS A 112 -12.57 11.19 -20.19
CA LYS A 112 -11.83 12.47 -20.33
C LYS A 112 -11.43 12.76 -21.78
N ARG A 113 -10.89 11.77 -22.51
CA ARG A 113 -10.52 11.88 -23.93
C ARG A 113 -11.75 12.16 -24.80
N LYS A 114 -12.87 11.47 -24.56
CA LYS A 114 -14.15 11.72 -25.26
C LYS A 114 -14.66 13.15 -25.02
N ALA A 115 -14.77 13.57 -23.76
CA ALA A 115 -15.20 14.91 -23.40
C ALA A 115 -14.28 15.99 -24.00
N ASN A 116 -12.96 15.83 -23.91
CA ASN A 116 -12.00 16.75 -24.52
C ASN A 116 -12.12 16.83 -26.05
N LYS A 117 -12.42 15.72 -26.73
CA LYS A 117 -12.69 15.73 -28.19
C LYS A 117 -13.95 16.54 -28.50
N MET A 118 -14.98 16.45 -27.68
CA MET A 118 -16.22 17.22 -27.82
C MET A 118 -16.01 18.72 -27.52
N PHE A 119 -15.33 19.08 -26.43
CA PHE A 119 -14.98 20.47 -26.11
C PHE A 119 -14.09 21.13 -27.18
N ARG A 120 -13.26 20.36 -27.89
CA ARG A 120 -12.45 20.84 -29.01
C ARG A 120 -13.23 21.04 -30.32
N LYS A 121 -14.49 20.60 -30.41
CA LYS A 121 -15.32 20.84 -31.60
C LYS A 121 -15.61 22.34 -31.75
N ARG A 122 -15.32 22.86 -32.94
CA ARG A 122 -15.59 24.25 -33.34
C ARG A 122 -16.57 24.28 -34.51
N SER A 123 -17.31 25.38 -34.65
CA SER A 123 -18.16 25.63 -35.82
C SER A 123 -17.32 25.95 -37.06
N LYS A 124 -17.95 26.06 -38.23
CA LYS A 124 -17.27 26.50 -39.48
C LYS A 124 -16.59 27.87 -39.33
N LYS A 125 -17.05 28.72 -38.41
CA LYS A 125 -16.47 30.04 -38.08
C LYS A 125 -15.43 30.00 -36.94
N GLY A 126 -14.97 28.82 -36.52
CA GLY A 126 -13.96 28.65 -35.47
C GLY A 126 -14.47 28.83 -34.03
N GLN A 127 -15.72 29.26 -33.82
CA GLN A 127 -16.32 29.43 -32.49
C GLN A 127 -16.54 28.06 -31.78
N PRO A 128 -16.48 27.99 -30.44
CA PRO A 128 -16.80 26.76 -29.71
C PRO A 128 -18.25 26.33 -29.95
N ASN A 129 -18.49 25.03 -30.19
CA ASN A 129 -19.84 24.53 -30.40
C ASN A 129 -20.53 24.26 -29.05
N LEU A 130 -21.47 25.13 -28.66
CA LEU A 130 -22.21 25.03 -27.39
C LEU A 130 -23.04 23.74 -27.27
N GLY A 131 -23.72 23.29 -28.34
CA GLY A 131 -24.52 22.06 -28.32
C GLY A 131 -23.68 20.84 -27.95
N ALA A 132 -22.50 20.72 -28.54
CA ALA A 132 -21.54 19.66 -28.22
C ALA A 132 -21.00 19.71 -26.77
N GLN A 133 -21.15 20.84 -26.06
CA GLN A 133 -20.80 20.94 -24.63
C GLN A 133 -22.01 20.56 -23.75
N VAL A 134 -23.22 20.98 -24.13
CA VAL A 134 -24.47 20.63 -23.46
C VAL A 134 -24.68 19.11 -23.48
N GLU A 135 -24.38 18.42 -24.58
CA GLU A 135 -24.40 16.96 -24.67
C GLU A 135 -23.58 16.28 -23.54
N ILE A 136 -22.38 16.79 -23.25
CA ILE A 136 -21.50 16.27 -22.18
C ILE A 136 -22.10 16.53 -20.79
N LEU A 137 -22.77 17.67 -20.60
CA LEU A 137 -23.45 18.00 -19.34
C LEU A 137 -24.65 17.07 -19.12
N LEU A 138 -25.46 16.82 -20.16
CA LEU A 138 -26.58 15.89 -20.10
C LEU A 138 -26.11 14.45 -19.82
N GLU A 139 -25.03 13.99 -20.47
CA GLU A 139 -24.42 12.68 -20.18
C GLU A 139 -24.00 12.57 -18.70
N LYS A 140 -23.37 13.62 -18.13
CA LYS A 140 -22.99 13.66 -16.71
C LYS A 140 -24.17 13.67 -15.75
N ILE A 141 -25.29 14.30 -16.11
CA ILE A 141 -26.52 14.29 -15.30
C ILE A 141 -27.12 12.88 -15.31
N GLN A 142 -27.26 12.27 -16.49
CA GLN A 142 -27.76 10.90 -16.64
C GLN A 142 -26.88 9.87 -15.93
N GLN A 143 -25.56 10.05 -15.92
CA GLN A 143 -24.62 9.20 -15.17
C GLN A 143 -24.70 9.34 -13.65
N ARG A 144 -25.26 10.45 -13.12
CA ARG A 144 -25.48 10.65 -11.68
C ARG A 144 -26.85 10.18 -11.21
N MET A 145 -27.79 9.96 -12.14
CA MET A 145 -29.14 9.46 -11.89
C MET A 145 -29.26 7.93 -12.03
N LYS A 146 -28.15 7.26 -12.39
CA LYS A 146 -28.01 5.81 -12.51
C LYS A 146 -27.15 5.28 -11.38
#